data_AF-A0A2I0KR26-F1
#
_entry.id   AF-A0A2I0KR26-F1
#
_cell.length_a   1.000
_cell.length_b   1.000
_cell.length_c   1.000
_cell.angle_alpha   90.00
_cell.angle_beta   90.00
_cell.angle_gamma   90.00
#
_symmetry.space_group_name_H-M   'P 1'
#
loop_
_entity.id
_entity.type
_entity.pdbx_description
1 polymer ?
#
loop_
_entity_poly.entity_id
_entity_poly.type
_entity_poly.pdbx_seq_one_letter_code
_entity_poly.pdbx_strand_id
1 'polypeptide(L)'
;MGNDNAVTDVVIFSASVGIMISGQANTLSGVHCYNKATGFGGTGIYLKLPGLTQTRIVNCYMDFTGIVAEDPVQLDISDSFFLGDAYVVLKSVKGVANGVNIVNNMFSGSNKGVDIVQLDQSTGPFKEIDQVVVDRNNVRGMNLRSTVARGSTQGNGTSWTVDFSSVLLFPNLINHVQYSVSAGTSSLFPNHCLRNTSQNRVVIESDVAVPASVFVTVDQGLTQ
;
A
#
# COMPACT_ATOMS: atom_id res chain seq x y z
N MET A 1 22.51 10.79 -4.88
CA MET A 1 22.36 11.29 -6.26
C MET A 1 21.50 12.55 -6.22
N GLY A 2 21.83 13.53 -7.06
CA GLY A 2 21.07 14.78 -7.18
C GLY A 2 19.82 14.62 -8.04
N ASN A 3 19.52 15.62 -8.87
CA ASN A 3 18.31 15.65 -9.68
C ASN A 3 18.53 15.08 -11.09
N ASP A 4 17.45 14.67 -11.75
CA ASP A 4 17.40 14.39 -13.19
C ASP A 4 18.36 13.29 -13.67
N ASN A 5 18.65 12.29 -12.82
CA ASN A 5 19.53 11.18 -13.18
C ASN A 5 18.73 9.96 -13.63
N ALA A 6 19.39 9.12 -14.43
CA ALA A 6 18.95 7.76 -14.72
C ALA A 6 20.00 6.77 -14.23
N VAL A 7 19.56 5.69 -13.58
CA VAL A 7 20.40 4.51 -13.27
C VAL A 7 19.73 3.30 -13.89
N THR A 8 20.43 2.67 -14.83
CA THR A 8 19.85 1.62 -15.66
C THR A 8 20.75 0.39 -15.71
N ASP A 9 20.18 -0.80 -15.51
CA ASP A 9 20.84 -2.10 -15.68
C ASP A 9 22.12 -2.27 -14.83
N VAL A 10 22.02 -1.93 -13.54
CA VAL A 10 23.14 -1.99 -12.59
C VAL A 10 22.86 -3.00 -11.48
N VAL A 11 23.87 -3.79 -11.13
CA VAL A 11 23.89 -4.60 -9.90
C VAL A 11 24.66 -3.86 -8.82
N ILE A 12 24.06 -3.70 -7.65
CA ILE A 12 24.70 -3.07 -6.48
C ILE A 12 24.87 -4.13 -5.41
N PHE A 13 26.13 -4.39 -5.07
CA PHE A 13 26.51 -5.46 -4.14
C PHE A 13 27.12 -4.91 -2.84
N SER A 14 26.78 -5.55 -1.72
CA SER A 14 27.40 -5.37 -0.39
C SER A 14 27.42 -3.96 0.24
N ALA A 15 26.73 -2.98 -0.33
CA ALA A 15 26.58 -1.65 0.27
C ALA A 15 25.63 -1.64 1.48
N SER A 16 25.84 -0.73 2.44
CA SER A 16 24.87 -0.50 3.52
C SER A 16 23.58 0.14 3.00
N VAL A 17 23.72 1.14 2.12
CA VAL A 17 22.66 1.73 1.31
C VAL A 17 23.07 1.57 -0.16
N GLY A 18 22.25 0.92 -0.97
CA GLY A 18 22.57 0.68 -2.39
C GLY A 18 22.58 1.96 -3.20
N ILE A 19 21.43 2.63 -3.29
CA ILE A 19 21.28 3.96 -3.91
C ILE A 19 20.66 4.92 -2.90
N MET A 20 21.31 6.05 -2.67
CA MET A 20 20.71 7.17 -1.95
C MET A 20 20.32 8.27 -2.95
N ILE A 21 19.04 8.62 -2.98
CA ILE A 21 18.47 9.72 -3.77
C ILE A 21 18.26 10.90 -2.83
N SER A 22 18.83 12.05 -3.18
CA SER A 22 18.74 13.29 -2.40
C SER A 22 18.31 14.47 -3.30
N GLY A 23 17.75 14.16 -4.47
CA GLY A 23 17.30 15.10 -5.47
C GLY A 23 16.15 14.55 -6.31
N GLN A 24 15.42 15.42 -7.00
CA GLN A 24 14.15 15.12 -7.69
C GLN A 24 14.33 14.48 -9.08
N ALA A 25 13.21 14.03 -9.67
CA ALA A 25 13.13 13.70 -11.11
C ALA A 25 13.99 12.52 -11.58
N ASN A 26 14.38 11.60 -10.67
CA ASN A 26 15.23 10.47 -11.03
C ASN A 26 14.43 9.29 -11.63
N THR A 27 15.11 8.45 -12.42
CA THR A 27 14.60 7.16 -12.92
C THR A 27 15.58 6.05 -12.61
N LEU A 28 15.11 5.00 -11.94
CA LEU A 28 15.87 3.78 -11.69
C LEU A 28 15.18 2.65 -12.45
N SER A 29 15.91 1.92 -13.29
CA SER A 29 15.36 0.78 -14.01
C SER A 29 16.34 -0.36 -14.21
N GLY A 30 15.89 -1.62 -14.13
CA GLY A 30 16.79 -2.76 -14.24
C GLY A 30 17.83 -2.82 -13.11
N VAL A 31 17.61 -2.08 -12.00
CA VAL A 31 18.55 -2.04 -10.88
C VAL A 31 18.32 -3.27 -10.01
N HIS A 32 19.38 -4.06 -9.81
CA HIS A 32 19.40 -5.17 -8.88
C HIS A 32 20.16 -4.77 -7.61
N CYS A 33 19.42 -4.54 -6.52
CA CYS A 33 19.99 -4.32 -5.21
C CYS A 33 20.21 -5.67 -4.51
N TYR A 34 21.45 -6.16 -4.55
CA TYR A 34 21.93 -7.30 -3.77
C TYR A 34 22.93 -6.84 -2.69
N ASN A 35 22.54 -5.79 -1.98
CA ASN A 35 23.37 -5.18 -0.95
C ASN A 35 23.01 -5.72 0.45
N LYS A 36 23.51 -5.09 1.51
CA LYS A 36 23.22 -5.54 2.88
C LYS A 36 21.72 -5.72 3.08
N ALA A 37 21.32 -6.91 3.55
CA ALA A 37 19.91 -7.24 3.74
C ALA A 37 19.24 -6.33 4.78
N THR A 38 17.94 -6.10 4.63
CA THR A 38 17.13 -5.29 5.54
C THR A 38 17.10 -5.88 6.96
N GLY A 39 17.09 -7.20 7.11
CA GLY A 39 17.22 -7.86 8.41
C GLY A 39 18.52 -7.56 9.17
N PHE A 40 19.56 -7.08 8.47
CA PHE A 40 20.82 -6.61 9.06
C PHE A 40 20.93 -5.08 9.08
N GLY A 41 19.86 -4.35 8.78
CA GLY A 41 19.80 -2.88 8.75
C GLY A 41 20.35 -2.27 7.46
N GLY A 42 20.35 -2.99 6.34
CA GLY A 42 20.65 -2.41 5.04
C GLY A 42 19.40 -1.90 4.29
N THR A 43 19.62 -1.04 3.31
CA THR A 43 18.57 -0.46 2.46
C THR A 43 18.99 -0.57 0.99
N GLY A 44 18.10 -1.01 0.12
CA GLY A 44 18.36 -1.08 -1.32
C GLY A 44 18.39 0.32 -1.90
N ILE A 45 17.24 0.99 -1.85
CA ILE A 45 17.08 2.36 -2.33
C ILE A 45 16.51 3.23 -1.21
N TYR A 46 17.19 4.33 -0.91
CA TYR A 46 16.74 5.33 0.06
C TYR A 46 16.45 6.65 -0.65
N LEU A 47 15.18 7.06 -0.66
CA LEU A 47 14.73 8.38 -1.09
C LEU A 47 14.70 9.34 0.11
N LYS A 48 15.80 10.08 0.29
CA LYS A 48 16.06 10.99 1.42
C LYS A 48 15.80 12.44 1.01
N LEU A 49 14.56 12.72 0.61
CA LEU A 49 14.12 14.02 0.11
C LEU A 49 12.63 14.27 0.45
N PRO A 50 12.31 14.47 1.74
CA PRO A 50 10.93 14.59 2.19
C PRO A 50 10.19 15.72 1.47
N GLY A 51 9.05 15.38 0.86
CA GLY A 51 8.16 16.29 0.14
C GLY A 51 8.56 16.56 -1.33
N LEU A 52 9.64 15.95 -1.83
CA LEU A 52 10.25 16.34 -3.12
C LEU A 52 10.59 15.14 -4.02
N THR A 53 10.10 13.93 -3.75
CA THR A 53 10.63 12.69 -4.36
C THR A 53 10.66 12.66 -5.90
N GLN A 54 9.53 12.90 -6.59
CA GLN A 54 9.39 12.95 -8.05
C GLN A 54 10.19 11.86 -8.80
N THR A 55 10.19 10.62 -8.30
CA THR A 55 11.11 9.56 -8.75
C THR A 55 10.33 8.35 -9.27
N ARG A 56 10.87 7.69 -10.29
CA ARG A 56 10.34 6.45 -10.87
C ARG A 56 11.33 5.32 -10.63
N ILE A 57 10.88 4.22 -10.03
CA ILE A 57 11.65 3.00 -9.76
C ILE A 57 10.88 1.86 -10.44
N VAL A 58 11.38 1.39 -11.57
CA VAL A 58 10.59 0.53 -12.48
C VAL A 58 11.41 -0.66 -12.94
N ASN A 59 10.84 -1.86 -12.96
CA ASN A 59 11.56 -3.08 -13.38
C ASN A 59 12.85 -3.35 -12.59
N CYS A 60 12.84 -3.08 -11.28
CA CYS A 60 13.99 -3.31 -10.42
C CYS A 60 13.87 -4.65 -9.67
N TYR A 61 15.00 -5.14 -9.16
CA TYR A 61 15.06 -6.36 -8.36
C TYR A 61 15.69 -6.06 -6.99
N MET A 62 14.92 -6.28 -5.94
CA MET A 62 15.25 -6.02 -4.55
C MET A 62 15.49 -7.35 -3.84
N ASP A 63 16.76 -7.74 -3.65
CA ASP A 63 17.14 -9.05 -3.12
C ASP A 63 17.52 -8.96 -1.63
N PHE A 64 16.60 -9.40 -0.75
CA PHE A 64 16.65 -9.28 0.72
C PHE A 64 16.74 -7.85 1.27
N THR A 65 16.55 -6.83 0.44
CA THR A 65 16.70 -5.42 0.82
C THR A 65 15.55 -4.58 0.28
N GLY A 66 15.12 -3.56 1.02
CA GLY A 66 13.91 -2.79 0.70
C GLY A 66 14.14 -1.41 0.11
N ILE A 67 13.04 -0.69 -0.07
CA ILE A 67 13.02 0.73 -0.44
C ILE A 67 12.51 1.52 0.75
N VAL A 68 13.13 2.67 1.05
CA VAL A 68 12.65 3.61 2.07
C VAL A 68 12.43 4.97 1.42
N ALA A 69 11.24 5.54 1.57
CA ALA A 69 10.89 6.86 1.06
C ALA A 69 10.41 7.79 2.18
N GLU A 70 11.13 8.90 2.38
CA GLU A 70 10.71 9.95 3.31
C GLU A 70 9.70 10.89 2.65
N ASP A 71 8.55 11.09 3.30
CA ASP A 71 7.43 11.93 2.85
C ASP A 71 7.26 11.97 1.32
N PRO A 72 6.95 10.83 0.67
CA PRO A 72 7.00 10.73 -0.79
C PRO A 72 5.98 11.66 -1.47
N VAL A 73 6.44 12.34 -2.52
CA VAL A 73 5.61 13.16 -3.41
C VAL A 73 5.93 12.75 -4.85
N GLN A 74 4.92 12.33 -5.63
CA GLN A 74 5.07 11.85 -7.01
C GLN A 74 6.10 10.72 -7.14
N LEU A 75 5.90 9.63 -6.40
CA LEU A 75 6.77 8.45 -6.42
C LEU A 75 6.08 7.31 -7.16
N ASP A 76 6.76 6.70 -8.12
CA ASP A 76 6.33 5.46 -8.77
C ASP A 76 7.29 4.32 -8.45
N ILE A 77 6.76 3.21 -7.93
CA ILE A 77 7.44 1.94 -7.72
C ILE A 77 6.61 0.86 -8.42
N SER A 78 7.06 0.44 -9.60
CA SER A 78 6.27 -0.44 -10.44
C SER A 78 7.05 -1.58 -11.06
N ASP A 79 6.33 -2.66 -11.38
CA ASP A 79 6.80 -3.82 -12.15
C ASP A 79 8.12 -4.42 -11.63
N SER A 80 8.36 -4.32 -10.32
CA SER A 80 9.60 -4.75 -9.67
C SER A 80 9.41 -6.05 -8.89
N PHE A 81 10.51 -6.77 -8.65
CA PHE A 81 10.53 -7.99 -7.84
C PHE A 81 11.22 -7.75 -6.50
N PHE A 82 10.59 -8.18 -5.41
CA PHE A 82 11.07 -8.10 -4.04
C PHE A 82 11.19 -9.51 -3.48
N LEU A 83 12.41 -9.95 -3.20
CA LEU A 83 12.72 -11.27 -2.64
C LEU A 83 13.18 -11.18 -1.19
N GLY A 84 12.88 -12.21 -0.40
CA GLY A 84 13.54 -12.44 0.88
C GLY A 84 13.06 -11.52 1.97
N ASP A 85 11.74 -11.30 2.04
CA ASP A 85 11.11 -10.34 2.95
C ASP A 85 11.52 -8.88 2.67
N ALA A 86 11.91 -8.56 1.44
CA ALA A 86 12.10 -7.17 1.00
C ALA A 86 10.73 -6.45 0.90
N TYR A 87 10.68 -5.20 1.37
CA TYR A 87 9.45 -4.39 1.42
C TYR A 87 9.73 -2.91 1.11
N VAL A 88 8.65 -2.13 0.97
CA VAL A 88 8.70 -0.68 0.85
C VAL A 88 8.30 -0.04 2.18
N VAL A 89 9.05 0.95 2.65
CA VAL A 89 8.70 1.79 3.80
C VAL A 89 8.37 3.19 3.33
N LEU A 90 7.17 3.65 3.67
CA LEU A 90 6.82 5.06 3.63
C LEU A 90 7.08 5.65 5.01
N LYS A 91 8.05 6.57 5.09
CA LYS A 91 8.49 7.17 6.33
C LYS A 91 7.95 8.59 6.46
N SER A 92 7.20 8.83 7.53
CA SER A 92 6.68 10.14 7.89
C SER A 92 7.78 10.94 8.58
N VAL A 93 8.16 12.07 7.99
CA VAL A 93 9.06 13.06 8.60
C VAL A 93 8.26 14.33 8.95
N LYS A 94 7.50 14.83 7.98
CA LYS A 94 6.51 15.91 8.11
C LYS A 94 5.08 15.37 7.97
N GLY A 95 4.92 14.13 7.51
CA GLY A 95 3.64 13.44 7.43
C GLY A 95 2.94 13.62 6.10
N VAL A 96 3.68 13.57 4.99
CA VAL A 96 3.13 13.74 3.64
C VAL A 96 3.29 12.46 2.82
N ALA A 97 2.22 12.01 2.17
CA ALA A 97 2.27 11.01 1.11
C ALA A 97 1.33 11.47 0.00
N ASN A 98 1.89 11.95 -1.11
CA ASN A 98 1.11 12.54 -2.21
C ASN A 98 1.50 11.97 -3.57
N GLY A 99 0.56 11.46 -4.35
CA GLY A 99 0.86 10.94 -5.70
C GLY A 99 1.84 9.77 -5.66
N VAL A 100 1.54 8.73 -4.88
CA VAL A 100 2.44 7.59 -4.68
C VAL A 100 1.83 6.34 -5.30
N ASN A 101 2.54 5.71 -6.23
CA ASN A 101 2.16 4.45 -6.83
C ASN A 101 3.12 3.35 -6.38
N ILE A 102 2.59 2.29 -5.79
CA ILE A 102 3.31 1.03 -5.53
C ILE A 102 2.47 -0.08 -6.14
N VAL A 103 2.71 -0.39 -7.41
CA VAL A 103 1.79 -1.19 -8.22
C VAL A 103 2.48 -2.26 -9.06
N ASN A 104 1.79 -3.35 -9.37
CA ASN A 104 2.29 -4.43 -10.24
C ASN A 104 3.60 -5.11 -9.77
N ASN A 105 3.94 -5.01 -8.49
CA ASN A 105 5.16 -5.62 -7.99
C ASN A 105 4.89 -7.06 -7.54
N MET A 106 5.93 -7.88 -7.60
CA MET A 106 5.94 -9.23 -7.04
C MET A 106 6.73 -9.23 -5.73
N PHE A 107 6.14 -9.75 -4.66
CA PHE A 107 6.78 -9.90 -3.35
C PHE A 107 6.85 -11.37 -2.95
N SER A 108 8.02 -11.84 -2.52
CA SER A 108 8.22 -13.22 -2.07
C SER A 108 9.02 -13.26 -0.78
N GLY A 109 8.44 -13.83 0.26
CA GLY A 109 8.99 -13.84 1.62
C GLY A 109 8.84 -15.18 2.35
N SER A 110 9.00 -15.13 3.67
CA SER A 110 9.24 -16.28 4.53
C SER A 110 8.04 -16.74 5.37
N ASN A 111 6.85 -16.17 5.16
CA ASN A 111 5.64 -16.38 5.96
C ASN A 111 5.75 -15.89 7.42
N LYS A 112 6.62 -14.91 7.71
CA LYS A 112 6.79 -14.35 9.06
C LYS A 112 5.90 -13.15 9.37
N GLY A 113 4.86 -12.92 8.57
CA GLY A 113 3.94 -11.80 8.74
C GLY A 113 4.55 -10.44 8.39
N VAL A 114 5.49 -10.41 7.43
CA VAL A 114 6.08 -9.15 6.94
C VAL A 114 5.15 -8.53 5.91
N ASP A 115 4.78 -7.27 6.13
CA ASP A 115 3.97 -6.47 5.22
C ASP A 115 4.80 -5.97 4.02
N ILE A 116 4.22 -6.02 2.83
CA ILE A 116 4.89 -5.54 1.59
C ILE A 116 5.11 -4.03 1.55
N VAL A 117 4.23 -3.27 2.22
CA VAL A 117 4.33 -1.81 2.37
C VAL A 117 4.07 -1.48 3.82
N GLN A 118 4.99 -0.73 4.42
CA GLN A 118 4.98 -0.38 5.83
C GLN A 118 4.97 1.14 6.01
N LEU A 119 4.36 1.59 7.10
CA LEU A 119 4.37 2.99 7.50
C LEU A 119 5.32 3.15 8.68
N ASP A 120 6.43 3.86 8.48
CA ASP A 120 7.26 4.33 9.59
C ASP A 120 6.73 5.69 10.05
N GLN A 121 6.01 5.68 11.18
CA GLN A 121 5.43 6.86 11.82
C GLN A 121 6.14 7.17 13.14
N SER A 122 7.37 6.70 13.33
CA SER A 122 8.15 6.92 14.56
C SER A 122 8.36 8.40 14.91
N THR A 123 8.36 9.28 13.91
CA THR A 123 8.49 10.75 14.08
C THR A 123 7.13 11.46 14.19
N GLY A 124 6.04 10.78 13.80
CA GLY A 124 4.69 11.32 13.77
C GLY A 124 3.84 10.67 12.68
N PRO A 125 2.51 10.80 12.75
CA PRO A 125 1.61 10.20 11.76
C PRO A 125 1.69 10.91 10.40
N PHE A 126 1.30 10.19 9.35
CA PHE A 126 0.94 10.84 8.08
C PHE A 126 -0.35 11.67 8.28
N LYS A 127 -0.33 12.92 7.80
CA LYS A 127 -1.41 13.90 7.95
C LYS A 127 -1.98 14.33 6.61
N GLU A 128 -1.14 14.39 5.59
CA GLU A 128 -1.49 14.76 4.23
C GLU A 128 -1.31 13.52 3.36
N ILE A 129 -2.43 12.83 3.09
CA ILE A 129 -2.47 11.61 2.30
C ILE A 129 -3.42 11.86 1.14
N ASP A 130 -2.89 11.89 -0.08
CA ASP A 130 -3.68 12.15 -1.29
C ASP A 130 -3.05 11.45 -2.50
N GLN A 131 -3.85 10.90 -3.39
CA GLN A 131 -3.40 10.18 -4.59
C GLN A 131 -2.40 9.05 -4.27
N VAL A 132 -2.64 8.27 -3.22
CA VAL A 132 -1.79 7.13 -2.85
C VAL A 132 -2.43 5.81 -3.30
N VAL A 133 -1.79 5.14 -4.24
CA VAL A 133 -2.21 3.87 -4.84
C VAL A 133 -1.21 2.78 -4.50
N VAL A 134 -1.63 1.84 -3.66
CA VAL A 134 -0.95 0.55 -3.47
C VAL A 134 -1.90 -0.53 -3.93
N ASP A 135 -1.68 -1.11 -5.11
CA ASP A 135 -2.64 -2.02 -5.72
C ASP A 135 -1.97 -2.96 -6.73
N ARG A 136 -2.64 -4.05 -7.11
CA ARG A 136 -2.18 -5.04 -8.12
C ARG A 136 -0.79 -5.63 -7.82
N ASN A 137 -0.41 -5.70 -6.55
CA ASN A 137 0.80 -6.40 -6.13
C ASN A 137 0.46 -7.88 -5.86
N ASN A 138 1.38 -8.78 -6.21
CA ASN A 138 1.26 -10.21 -5.92
C ASN A 138 2.19 -10.59 -4.78
N VAL A 139 1.69 -11.36 -3.82
CA VAL A 139 2.45 -11.74 -2.64
C VAL A 139 2.53 -13.26 -2.48
N ARG A 140 3.72 -13.77 -2.15
CA ARG A 140 3.95 -15.14 -1.70
C ARG A 140 4.67 -15.10 -0.37
N GLY A 141 4.02 -15.54 0.70
CA GLY A 141 4.63 -15.59 2.04
C GLY A 141 4.92 -14.24 2.69
N MET A 142 4.19 -13.20 2.28
CA MET A 142 4.17 -11.86 2.88
C MET A 142 2.72 -11.39 2.98
N ASN A 143 2.45 -10.40 3.83
CA ASN A 143 1.11 -9.84 3.96
C ASN A 143 0.87 -8.78 2.87
N LEU A 144 -0.22 -8.94 2.13
CA LEU A 144 -0.67 -7.93 1.19
C LEU A 144 -1.12 -6.67 1.95
N ARG A 145 -0.67 -5.50 1.49
CA ARG A 145 -1.14 -4.19 1.92
C ARG A 145 -1.59 -3.42 0.69
N SER A 146 -2.68 -2.68 0.80
CA SER A 146 -3.28 -1.98 -0.33
C SER A 146 -4.04 -0.74 0.10
N THR A 147 -4.26 0.20 -0.81
CA THR A 147 -5.19 1.33 -0.61
C THR A 147 -6.56 1.11 -1.26
N VAL A 148 -6.73 -0.02 -1.97
CA VAL A 148 -8.01 -0.44 -2.55
C VAL A 148 -8.28 -1.89 -2.16
N ALA A 149 -9.43 -2.17 -1.56
CA ALA A 149 -9.74 -3.53 -1.12
C ALA A 149 -11.16 -3.94 -1.50
N ARG A 150 -11.34 -5.23 -1.74
CA ARG A 150 -12.65 -5.86 -1.97
C ARG A 150 -12.90 -6.89 -0.90
N GLY A 151 -14.12 -6.93 -0.40
CA GLY A 151 -14.52 -7.86 0.65
C GLY A 151 -16.00 -8.18 0.55
N SER A 152 -16.40 -9.28 1.17
CA SER A 152 -17.80 -9.65 1.25
C SER A 152 -18.11 -10.33 2.57
N THR A 153 -19.34 -10.21 3.00
CA THR A 153 -19.86 -10.92 4.16
C THR A 153 -21.28 -11.40 3.87
N GLN A 154 -21.71 -12.45 4.54
CA GLN A 154 -23.05 -13.00 4.41
C GLN A 154 -23.64 -13.19 5.80
N GLY A 155 -24.93 -12.89 5.95
CA GLY A 155 -25.62 -13.04 7.22
C GLY A 155 -27.12 -12.84 7.10
N ASN A 156 -27.85 -13.22 8.15
CA ASN A 156 -29.27 -12.93 8.30
C ASN A 156 -29.44 -11.95 9.47
N GLY A 157 -29.95 -10.76 9.19
CA GLY A 157 -30.10 -9.71 10.19
C GLY A 157 -30.29 -8.36 9.55
N THR A 158 -30.03 -7.31 10.31
CA THR A 158 -30.16 -5.90 9.91
C THR A 158 -28.82 -5.20 9.73
N SER A 159 -27.69 -5.90 9.88
CA SER A 159 -26.37 -5.30 9.86
C SER A 159 -25.32 -6.28 9.34
N TRP A 160 -24.41 -5.77 8.50
CA TRP A 160 -23.28 -6.50 7.95
C TRP A 160 -22.02 -5.66 8.08
N THR A 161 -20.96 -6.27 8.61
CA THR A 161 -19.65 -5.64 8.78
C THR A 161 -18.62 -6.34 7.93
N VAL A 162 -17.87 -5.57 7.14
CA VAL A 162 -16.68 -6.03 6.42
C VAL A 162 -15.47 -5.31 7.00
N ASP A 163 -14.51 -6.07 7.56
CA ASP A 163 -13.29 -5.54 8.18
C ASP A 163 -12.12 -5.62 7.19
N PHE A 164 -11.55 -4.47 6.86
CA PHE A 164 -10.43 -4.34 5.95
C PHE A 164 -9.09 -4.03 6.65
N SER A 165 -9.04 -4.08 7.99
CA SER A 165 -7.87 -3.67 8.78
C SER A 165 -6.59 -4.43 8.43
N SER A 166 -6.70 -5.70 8.05
CA SER A 166 -5.55 -6.53 7.66
C SER A 166 -4.96 -6.16 6.30
N VAL A 167 -5.73 -5.50 5.42
CA VAL A 167 -5.33 -5.19 4.04
C VAL A 167 -5.06 -3.70 3.86
N LEU A 168 -5.92 -2.82 4.38
CA LEU A 168 -5.81 -1.39 4.14
C LEU A 168 -4.56 -0.78 4.80
N LEU A 169 -3.76 -0.08 4.01
CA LEU A 169 -2.47 0.47 4.39
C LEU A 169 -2.61 1.50 5.51
N PHE A 170 -3.47 2.50 5.32
CA PHE A 170 -3.64 3.59 6.28
C PHE A 170 -4.72 3.24 7.32
N PRO A 171 -4.51 3.54 8.60
CA PRO A 171 -5.53 3.34 9.61
C PRO A 171 -6.64 4.39 9.47
N ASN A 172 -7.90 3.95 9.47
CA ASN A 172 -9.08 4.82 9.57
C ASN A 172 -9.15 5.90 8.47
N LEU A 173 -8.85 5.52 7.22
CA LEU A 173 -8.83 6.42 6.07
C LEU A 173 -9.58 5.81 4.88
N ILE A 174 -10.82 5.37 5.09
CA ILE A 174 -11.69 4.96 3.98
C ILE A 174 -12.36 6.23 3.45
N ASN A 175 -11.99 6.66 2.25
CA ASN A 175 -12.52 7.87 1.61
C ASN A 175 -13.71 7.57 0.71
N HIS A 176 -13.70 6.40 0.04
CA HIS A 176 -14.78 5.99 -0.84
C HIS A 176 -15.20 4.54 -0.57
N VAL A 177 -16.50 4.30 -0.68
CA VAL A 177 -17.12 2.98 -0.53
C VAL A 177 -18.11 2.78 -1.67
N GLN A 178 -17.98 1.65 -2.36
CA GLN A 178 -18.99 1.12 -3.25
C GLN A 178 -19.45 -0.22 -2.69
N TYR A 179 -20.75 -0.46 -2.66
CA TYR A 179 -21.29 -1.73 -2.19
C TYR A 179 -22.52 -2.17 -2.96
N SER A 180 -22.77 -3.46 -2.93
CA SER A 180 -24.02 -4.07 -3.38
C SER A 180 -24.56 -5.01 -2.31
N VAL A 181 -25.89 -5.06 -2.21
CA VAL A 181 -26.61 -5.98 -1.31
C VAL A 181 -27.39 -6.95 -2.18
N SER A 182 -27.08 -8.22 -2.05
CA SER A 182 -27.83 -9.32 -2.65
C SER A 182 -28.70 -9.95 -1.56
N ALA A 183 -29.92 -9.44 -1.39
CA ALA A 183 -30.93 -10.11 -0.58
C ALA A 183 -31.26 -11.48 -1.20
N GLY A 184 -31.37 -12.53 -0.36
CA GLY A 184 -31.74 -13.88 -0.80
C GLY A 184 -33.16 -13.93 -1.38
N THR A 185 -33.75 -15.13 -1.49
CA THR A 185 -35.11 -15.35 -2.01
C THR A 185 -36.22 -14.87 -1.06
N SER A 186 -36.02 -13.73 -0.38
CA SER A 186 -37.08 -13.07 0.38
C SER A 186 -37.95 -12.25 -0.58
N SER A 187 -39.24 -12.18 -0.31
CA SER A 187 -40.15 -11.26 -0.99
C SER A 187 -40.03 -9.81 -0.47
N LEU A 188 -38.96 -9.53 0.28
CA LEU A 188 -38.74 -8.26 0.99
C LEU A 188 -37.77 -7.39 0.19
N PHE A 189 -38.06 -6.09 0.14
CA PHE A 189 -37.20 -5.08 -0.47
C PHE A 189 -36.64 -4.18 0.65
N PRO A 190 -35.54 -4.56 1.29
CA PRO A 190 -34.98 -3.81 2.42
C PRO A 190 -34.47 -2.44 1.95
N ASN A 191 -34.77 -1.39 2.69
CA ASN A 191 -34.05 -0.13 2.55
C ASN A 191 -32.71 -0.31 3.26
N HIS A 192 -31.61 -0.03 2.57
CA HIS A 192 -30.26 -0.22 3.11
C HIS A 192 -29.40 1.04 2.97
N CYS A 193 -28.46 1.22 3.90
CA CYS A 193 -27.49 2.31 3.81
C CYS A 193 -26.14 1.97 4.44
N LEU A 194 -25.10 2.66 3.97
CA LEU A 194 -23.79 2.72 4.61
C LEU A 194 -23.92 3.52 5.91
N ARG A 195 -23.41 2.97 7.01
CA ARG A 195 -23.53 3.57 8.36
C ARG A 195 -22.21 3.96 8.98
N ASN A 196 -21.16 3.19 8.73
CA ASN A 196 -19.86 3.41 9.35
C ASN A 196 -18.72 2.97 8.44
N THR A 197 -17.60 3.68 8.50
CA THR A 197 -16.33 3.41 7.81
C THR A 197 -15.12 3.49 8.74
N SER A 198 -15.34 3.69 10.05
CA SER A 198 -14.28 3.87 11.02
C SER A 198 -13.51 2.59 11.28
N GLN A 199 -12.27 2.72 11.75
CA GLN A 199 -11.39 1.59 12.08
C GLN A 199 -11.19 0.63 10.89
N ASN A 200 -11.24 1.14 9.66
CA ASN A 200 -11.18 0.34 8.42
C ASN A 200 -12.30 -0.72 8.30
N ARG A 201 -13.45 -0.47 8.93
CA ARG A 201 -14.61 -1.35 8.90
C ARG A 201 -15.76 -0.67 8.19
N VAL A 202 -16.34 -1.35 7.21
CA VAL A 202 -17.55 -0.91 6.55
C VAL A 202 -18.75 -1.60 7.19
N VAL A 203 -19.68 -0.80 7.71
CA VAL A 203 -20.94 -1.28 8.28
C VAL A 203 -22.09 -0.82 7.40
N ILE A 204 -22.86 -1.79 6.91
CA ILE A 204 -24.08 -1.58 6.12
C ILE A 204 -25.25 -2.12 6.94
N GLU A 205 -26.33 -1.35 7.00
CA GLU A 205 -27.54 -1.72 7.73
C GLU A 205 -28.77 -1.72 6.82
N SER A 206 -29.79 -2.50 7.22
CA SER A 206 -31.12 -2.49 6.64
C SER A 206 -32.19 -2.20 7.69
N ASP A 207 -33.33 -1.68 7.25
CA ASP A 207 -34.51 -1.42 8.08
C ASP A 207 -35.23 -2.70 8.54
N VAL A 208 -35.11 -3.78 7.77
CA VAL A 208 -35.69 -5.09 8.08
C VAL A 208 -34.62 -6.18 8.09
N ALA A 209 -34.84 -7.20 8.93
CA ALA A 209 -33.98 -8.36 8.96
C ALA A 209 -34.17 -9.20 7.69
N VAL A 210 -33.06 -9.49 7.00
CA VAL A 210 -33.08 -10.25 5.75
C VAL A 210 -31.81 -11.10 5.64
N PRO A 211 -31.87 -12.32 5.08
CA PRO A 211 -30.67 -13.01 4.65
C PRO A 211 -30.09 -12.29 3.42
N ALA A 212 -28.87 -11.78 3.52
CA ALA A 212 -28.20 -11.12 2.40
C ALA A 212 -26.68 -11.40 2.37
N SER A 213 -26.15 -11.30 1.16
CA SER A 213 -24.72 -11.17 0.90
C SER A 213 -24.41 -9.72 0.55
N VAL A 214 -23.40 -9.16 1.20
CA VAL A 214 -22.94 -7.79 0.97
C VAL A 214 -21.55 -7.83 0.38
N PHE A 215 -21.36 -7.16 -0.77
CA PHE A 215 -20.08 -7.03 -1.44
C PHE A 215 -19.65 -5.57 -1.37
N VAL A 216 -18.40 -5.33 -0.98
CA VAL A 216 -17.87 -3.99 -0.71
C VAL A 216 -16.54 -3.81 -1.42
N THR A 217 -16.37 -2.65 -2.05
CA THR A 217 -15.08 -2.11 -2.50
C THR A 217 -14.82 -0.81 -1.75
N VAL A 218 -13.60 -0.64 -1.26
CA VAL A 218 -13.15 0.56 -0.52
C VAL A 218 -11.90 1.15 -1.15
N ASP A 219 -11.73 2.46 -1.01
CA ASP A 219 -10.57 3.23 -1.53
C ASP A 219 -10.10 4.25 -0.47
N GLN A 220 -8.77 4.34 -0.27
CA GLN A 220 -8.10 5.31 0.61
C GLN A 220 -7.32 6.40 -0.14
N GLY A 221 -7.07 6.22 -1.44
CA GLY A 221 -6.17 7.05 -2.24
C GLY A 221 -6.83 8.28 -2.86
N LEU A 222 -8.14 8.26 -3.08
CA LEU A 222 -8.87 9.40 -3.65
C LEU A 222 -9.47 10.27 -2.54
N THR A 223 -9.03 11.52 -2.43
CA THR A 223 -9.80 12.58 -1.76
C THR A 223 -10.51 13.44 -2.81
N GLN A 224 -11.82 13.66 -2.65
CA GLN A 224 -12.58 14.64 -3.43
C GLN A 224 -12.42 16.04 -2.84
#